data_AF-A0A4Q0VHJ7-F1
#
_entry.id   AF-A0A4Q0VHJ7-F1
#
_cell.length_a   1.000
_cell.length_b   1.000
_cell.length_c   1.000
_cell.angle_alpha   90.00
_cell.angle_beta   90.00
_cell.angle_gamma   90.00
#
_symmetry.space_group_name_H-M   'P 1'
#
loop_
_entity.id
_entity.type
_entity.pdbx_description
1 polymer ?
#
loop_
_entity_poly.entity_id
_entity_poly.type
_entity_poly.pdbx_seq_one_letter_code
_entity_poly.pdbx_strand_id
1 'polypeptide(L)'
;APAPQRISSLTGAVRYLTHMDNPEKYQYDNADIETFGGFDLESCLALSTGDKRQALRDMLTFISENEIMHLKDFADYCMSEEAPAGWFELLTERNTLFIKEYIKSNWQKQQYASKNINKR
;
A
#
# COMPACT_ATOMS: atom_id res chain seq x y z
N ALA A 1 37.27 19.09 3.98
CA ALA A 1 35.93 18.47 4.18
C ALA A 1 35.15 18.60 2.88
N PRO A 2 34.25 17.66 2.54
CA PRO A 2 33.37 17.80 1.38
C PRO A 2 32.49 19.06 1.51
N ALA A 3 32.19 19.69 0.37
CA ALA A 3 31.33 20.87 0.34
C ALA A 3 29.85 20.48 0.51
N PRO A 4 29.05 21.22 1.30
CA PRO A 4 27.62 20.96 1.45
C PRO A 4 26.89 21.02 0.11
N GLN A 5 25.98 20.07 -0.12
CA GLN A 5 25.13 20.03 -1.31
C GLN A 5 23.67 20.28 -0.94
N ARG A 6 23.00 21.11 -1.75
CA ARG A 6 21.55 21.31 -1.61
C ARG A 6 20.83 20.06 -2.09
N ILE A 7 19.96 19.51 -1.25
CA ILE A 7 19.09 18.40 -1.62
C ILE A 7 17.83 18.92 -2.33
N SER A 8 17.35 18.15 -3.31
CA SER A 8 16.11 18.41 -4.04
C SER A 8 14.88 17.81 -3.35
N SER A 9 15.06 16.68 -2.66
CA SER A 9 14.02 15.97 -1.91
C SER A 9 14.62 15.36 -0.65
N LEU A 10 14.03 15.66 0.50
CA LEU A 10 14.42 15.07 1.78
C LEU A 10 14.23 13.54 1.77
N THR A 11 13.05 13.09 1.35
CA THR A 11 12.70 11.67 1.19
C THR A 11 13.69 10.95 0.27
N GLY A 12 14.01 11.55 -0.88
CA GLY A 12 14.96 10.96 -1.82
C GLY A 12 16.38 10.86 -1.25
N ALA A 13 16.82 11.88 -0.51
CA ALA A 13 18.13 11.87 0.13
C ALA A 13 18.23 10.80 1.24
N VAL A 14 17.17 10.61 2.04
CA VAL A 14 17.11 9.58 3.07
C VAL A 14 17.09 8.17 2.46
N ARG A 15 16.22 7.90 1.48
CA ARG A 15 16.14 6.60 0.78
C ARG A 15 17.42 6.26 0.03
N TYR A 16 18.19 7.27 -0.37
CA TYR A 16 19.48 7.06 -1.00
C TYR A 16 20.53 6.47 -0.05
N LEU A 17 20.43 6.72 1.26
CA LEU A 17 21.37 6.15 2.26
C LEU A 17 21.41 4.62 2.20
N THR A 18 20.27 4.00 1.90
CA THR A 18 20.14 2.54 1.79
C THR A 18 20.01 2.05 0.35
N HIS A 19 20.07 2.97 -0.63
CA HIS A 19 19.85 2.71 -2.05
C HIS A 19 18.49 2.06 -2.39
N MET A 20 17.46 2.33 -1.57
CA MET A 20 16.13 1.74 -1.66
C MET A 20 15.48 1.86 -3.05
N ASP A 21 15.79 2.92 -3.80
CA ASP A 21 15.23 3.20 -5.14
C ASP A 21 16.12 2.73 -6.31
N ASN A 22 17.30 2.15 -6.05
CA ASN A 22 18.23 1.72 -7.09
C ASN A 22 18.72 0.28 -6.85
N PRO A 23 18.06 -0.73 -7.45
CA PRO A 23 18.37 -2.15 -7.22
C PRO A 23 19.72 -2.58 -7.78
N GLU A 24 20.35 -1.79 -8.66
CA GLU A 24 21.69 -2.10 -9.20
C GLU A 24 22.80 -1.85 -8.18
N LYS A 25 22.51 -1.09 -7.12
CA LYS A 25 23.45 -0.81 -6.03
C LYS A 25 23.21 -1.74 -4.85
N TYR A 26 24.27 -1.93 -4.07
CA TYR A 26 24.19 -2.65 -2.79
C TYR A 26 23.15 -2.01 -1.87
N GLN A 27 22.24 -2.81 -1.33
CA GLN A 27 21.17 -2.38 -0.44
C GLN A 27 21.67 -2.43 1.01
N TYR A 28 21.72 -1.29 1.69
CA TYR A 28 22.07 -1.23 3.11
C TYR A 28 20.84 -1.40 4.00
N ASP A 29 21.05 -1.83 5.25
CA ASP A 29 19.96 -1.99 6.20
C ASP A 29 19.47 -0.62 6.69
N ASN A 30 18.15 -0.47 6.80
CA ASN A 30 17.54 0.72 7.41
C ASN A 30 17.89 0.82 8.91
N ALA A 31 18.18 -0.30 9.57
CA ALA A 31 18.59 -0.35 10.98
C ALA A 31 19.95 0.34 11.24
N ASP A 32 20.77 0.49 10.20
CA ASP A 32 22.08 1.16 10.28
C ASP A 32 21.96 2.70 10.19
N ILE A 33 20.76 3.25 9.94
CA ILE A 33 20.57 4.70 9.86
C ILE A 33 20.52 5.30 11.27
N GLU A 34 21.52 6.13 11.58
CA GLU A 34 21.51 6.94 12.80
C GLU A 34 20.70 8.23 12.60
N THR A 35 19.75 8.46 13.51
CA THR A 35 18.93 9.69 13.53
C THR A 35 19.32 10.57 14.72
N PHE A 36 19.23 11.88 14.52
CA PHE A 36 19.58 12.87 15.54
C PHE A 36 18.46 13.91 15.68
N GLY A 37 18.34 14.51 16.87
CA GLY A 37 17.42 15.64 17.10
C GLY A 37 15.92 15.31 16.96
N GLY A 38 15.53 14.04 17.16
CA GLY A 38 14.13 13.61 17.05
C GLY A 38 13.60 13.55 15.62
N PHE A 39 14.49 13.37 14.63
CA PHE A 39 14.11 13.23 13.23
C PHE A 39 13.22 11.99 12.99
N ASP A 40 12.07 12.18 12.35
CA ASP A 40 11.14 11.12 11.99
C ASP A 40 11.59 10.40 10.70
N LEU A 41 12.42 9.37 10.88
CA LEU A 41 12.94 8.56 9.78
C LEU A 41 11.85 7.77 9.05
N GLU A 42 10.88 7.22 9.79
CA GLU A 42 9.82 6.38 9.22
C GLU A 42 9.01 7.15 8.18
N SER A 43 8.72 8.44 8.41
CA SER A 43 8.03 9.29 7.44
C SER A 43 8.74 9.37 6.07
N CYS A 44 10.07 9.27 6.06
CA CYS A 44 10.88 9.34 4.85
C CYS A 44 11.11 7.98 4.20
N LEU A 45 11.03 6.89 4.96
CA LEU A 45 11.14 5.53 4.45
C LEU A 45 9.78 4.95 4.02
N ALA A 46 8.68 5.55 4.47
CA ALA A 46 7.33 5.15 4.09
C ALA A 46 7.13 5.10 2.57
N LEU A 47 6.17 4.27 2.13
CA LEU A 47 5.75 4.17 0.73
C LEU A 47 5.46 5.56 0.15
N SER A 48 5.98 5.82 -1.05
CA SER A 48 5.68 7.07 -1.74
C SER A 48 4.19 7.16 -2.05
N THR A 49 3.69 8.37 -2.28
CA THR A 49 2.28 8.55 -2.71
C THR A 49 1.99 7.82 -4.03
N GLY A 50 3.00 7.57 -4.86
CA GLY A 50 2.87 6.75 -6.07
C GLY A 50 2.64 5.28 -5.72
N ASP A 51 3.49 4.73 -4.85
CA ASP A 51 3.43 3.32 -4.43
C ASP A 51 2.14 3.02 -3.68
N LYS A 52 1.70 3.91 -2.78
CA LYS A 52 0.41 3.78 -2.08
C LYS A 52 -0.77 3.70 -3.06
N ARG A 53 -0.74 4.46 -4.16
CA ARG A 53 -1.78 4.41 -5.20
C ARG A 53 -1.71 3.15 -6.03
N GLN A 54 -0.51 2.64 -6.31
CA GLN A 54 -0.34 1.37 -7.01
C GLN A 54 -0.86 0.21 -6.16
N ALA A 55 -0.43 0.13 -4.90
CA ALA A 55 -0.92 -0.86 -3.94
C ALA A 55 -2.45 -0.80 -3.81
N LEU A 56 -3.06 0.38 -3.75
CA LEU A 56 -4.53 0.50 -3.74
C LEU A 56 -5.18 -0.06 -5.02
N ARG A 57 -4.58 0.14 -6.20
CA ARG A 57 -5.09 -0.48 -7.44
C ARG A 57 -4.99 -2.01 -7.36
N ASP A 58 -3.87 -2.52 -6.87
CA ASP A 58 -3.64 -3.97 -6.75
C ASP A 58 -4.64 -4.60 -5.76
N MET A 59 -4.94 -3.92 -4.64
CA MET A 59 -5.98 -4.32 -3.69
C MET A 59 -7.35 -4.42 -4.36
N LEU A 60 -7.74 -3.44 -5.20
CA LEU A 60 -9.03 -3.45 -5.89
C LEU A 60 -9.11 -4.56 -6.94
N THR A 61 -8.03 -4.78 -7.68
CA THR A 61 -7.92 -5.90 -8.64
C THR A 61 -8.11 -7.23 -7.90
N PHE A 62 -7.40 -7.44 -6.79
CA PHE A 62 -7.52 -8.65 -5.99
C PHE A 62 -8.95 -8.87 -5.47
N ILE A 63 -9.61 -7.83 -4.96
CA ILE A 63 -11.01 -7.88 -4.51
C ILE A 63 -11.95 -8.30 -5.65
N SER A 64 -11.73 -7.77 -6.86
CA SER A 64 -12.57 -8.07 -8.03
C SER A 64 -12.35 -9.49 -8.53
N GLU A 65 -11.10 -9.93 -8.64
CA GLU A 65 -10.74 -11.24 -9.19
C GLU A 65 -11.17 -12.39 -8.27
N ASN A 66 -11.11 -12.17 -6.95
CA ASN A 66 -11.53 -13.14 -5.95
C ASN A 66 -13.00 -12.99 -5.53
N GLU A 67 -13.76 -12.12 -6.20
CA GLU A 67 -15.17 -11.84 -5.92
C GLU A 67 -15.47 -11.59 -4.44
N ILE A 68 -14.59 -10.87 -3.75
CA ILE A 68 -14.74 -10.67 -2.31
C ILE A 68 -16.00 -9.86 -2.04
N MET A 69 -16.86 -10.38 -1.17
CA MET A 69 -18.17 -9.80 -0.82
C MET A 69 -18.23 -9.21 0.59
N HIS A 70 -17.27 -9.54 1.46
CA HIS A 70 -17.21 -9.01 2.83
C HIS A 70 -15.86 -8.39 3.13
N LEU A 71 -15.90 -7.22 3.79
CA LEU A 71 -14.69 -6.53 4.23
C LEU A 71 -13.84 -7.39 5.18
N LYS A 72 -14.49 -8.25 5.99
CA LYS A 72 -13.80 -9.19 6.87
C LYS A 72 -12.87 -10.11 6.09
N ASP A 73 -13.36 -10.71 5.01
CA ASP A 73 -12.56 -11.68 4.21
C ASP A 73 -11.34 -10.99 3.58
N PHE A 74 -11.51 -9.74 3.11
CA PHE A 74 -10.39 -8.95 2.61
C PHE A 74 -9.41 -8.54 3.72
N ALA A 75 -9.91 -8.17 4.90
CA ALA A 75 -9.09 -7.80 6.04
C ALA A 75 -8.28 -8.99 6.58
N ASP A 76 -8.90 -10.17 6.66
CA ASP A 76 -8.24 -11.43 7.05
C ASP A 76 -7.12 -11.77 6.07
N TYR A 77 -7.35 -11.61 4.75
CA TYR A 77 -6.29 -11.75 3.75
C TYR A 77 -5.15 -10.75 3.99
N CYS A 78 -5.46 -9.46 4.19
CA CYS A 78 -4.44 -8.44 4.42
C CYS A 78 -3.57 -8.69 5.67
N MET A 79 -4.07 -9.45 6.65
CA MET A 79 -3.33 -9.85 7.86
C MET A 79 -2.55 -11.16 7.70
N SER A 80 -2.71 -11.86 6.56
CA SER A 80 -2.01 -13.12 6.29
C SER A 80 -0.59 -12.88 5.75
N GLU A 81 0.25 -13.93 5.82
CA GLU A 81 1.60 -13.91 5.25
C GLU A 81 1.60 -13.86 3.70
N GLU A 82 0.46 -14.11 3.07
CA GLU A 82 0.30 -14.11 1.61
C GLU A 82 0.08 -12.70 1.05
N ALA A 83 -0.39 -11.76 1.87
CA ALA A 83 -0.66 -10.40 1.43
C ALA A 83 0.63 -9.61 1.20
N PRO A 84 0.68 -8.77 0.15
CA PRO A 84 1.81 -7.86 -0.02
C PRO A 84 1.96 -6.90 1.17
N ALA A 85 3.20 -6.63 1.54
CA ALA A 85 3.52 -5.77 2.69
C ALA A 85 2.85 -4.39 2.58
N GLY A 86 2.33 -3.90 3.71
CA GLY A 86 1.68 -2.59 3.79
C GLY A 86 0.19 -2.58 3.42
N TRP A 87 -0.38 -3.68 2.94
CA TRP A 87 -1.80 -3.73 2.55
C TRP A 87 -2.75 -3.52 3.74
N PHE A 88 -2.42 -4.06 4.91
CA PHE A 88 -3.23 -3.91 6.11
C PHE A 88 -3.26 -2.46 6.60
N GLU A 89 -2.11 -1.80 6.62
CA GLU A 89 -1.96 -0.39 6.98
C GLU A 89 -2.72 0.48 5.98
N LEU A 90 -2.56 0.24 4.68
CA LEU A 90 -3.28 0.96 3.64
C LEU A 90 -4.79 0.77 3.71
N LEU A 91 -5.26 -0.43 4.07
CA LEU A 91 -6.68 -0.73 4.27
C LEU A 91 -7.25 0.08 5.44
N THR A 92 -6.51 0.19 6.54
CA THR A 92 -6.99 0.76 7.82
C THR A 92 -6.78 2.27 7.95
N GLU A 93 -5.87 2.88 7.18
CA GLU A 93 -5.57 4.31 7.27
C GLU A 93 -6.68 5.22 6.70
N ARG A 94 -6.75 5.35 5.36
CA ARG A 94 -7.60 6.36 4.68
C ARG A 94 -8.52 5.78 3.61
N ASN A 95 -8.41 4.48 3.32
CA ASN A 95 -9.08 3.87 2.18
C ASN A 95 -10.30 3.00 2.57
N THR A 96 -10.52 2.76 3.86
CA THR A 96 -11.51 1.77 4.36
C THR A 96 -12.92 2.02 3.82
N LEU A 97 -13.39 3.27 3.79
CA LEU A 97 -14.73 3.60 3.31
C LEU A 97 -14.89 3.27 1.82
N PHE A 98 -13.90 3.65 1.01
CA PHE A 98 -13.91 3.38 -0.43
C PHE A 98 -13.88 1.88 -0.71
N ILE A 99 -12.97 1.15 -0.06
CA ILE A 99 -12.83 -0.31 -0.20
C ILE A 99 -14.11 -1.02 0.22
N LYS A 100 -14.72 -0.61 1.35
CA LYS A 100 -15.99 -1.16 1.82
C LYS A 100 -17.11 -0.99 0.81
N GLU A 101 -17.27 0.21 0.24
CA GLU A 101 -18.33 0.45 -0.77
C GLU A 101 -18.02 -0.26 -2.10
N TYR A 102 -16.75 -0.44 -2.46
CA TYR A 102 -16.34 -1.25 -3.61
C TYR A 102 -16.73 -2.73 -3.44
N ILE A 103 -16.38 -3.35 -2.31
CA ILE A 103 -16.75 -4.74 -1.96
C ILE A 103 -18.28 -4.91 -1.97
N LYS A 104 -19.01 -3.96 -1.36
CA LYS A 104 -20.48 -3.97 -1.36
C LYS A 104 -21.06 -3.90 -2.77
N SER A 105 -20.41 -3.18 -3.68
CA SER A 105 -20.82 -3.09 -5.08
C SER A 105 -20.66 -4.42 -5.81
N ASN A 106 -19.66 -5.25 -5.49
CA ASN A 106 -19.54 -6.61 -6.01
C ASN A 106 -20.74 -7.47 -5.62
N TRP A 107 -21.10 -7.49 -4.33
CA TRP A 107 -22.28 -8.19 -3.85
C TRP A 107 -23.56 -7.70 -4.55
N GLN A 108 -23.76 -6.39 -4.68
CA GLN A 108 -24.92 -5.84 -5.36
C GLN A 108 -25.00 -6.31 -6.82
N LYS A 109 -23.89 -6.26 -7.57
CA LYS A 109 -23.84 -6.75 -8.97
C LYS A 109 -24.27 -8.20 -9.08
N GLN A 110 -23.78 -9.09 -8.21
CA GLN A 110 -24.17 -10.50 -8.20
C GLN A 110 -25.66 -10.70 -7.88
N GLN A 111 -26.21 -9.93 -6.93
CA GLN A 111 -27.65 -9.96 -6.62
C GLN A 111 -28.50 -9.52 -7.81
N TYR A 112 -28.10 -8.47 -8.52
CA TYR A 112 -28.80 -8.02 -9.74
C TYR A 112 -28.73 -9.07 -10.85
N ALA A 113 -27.58 -9.71 -11.06
CA ALA A 113 -27.43 -10.79 -12.03
C ALA A 113 -28.35 -11.98 -11.71
N SER A 114 -28.35 -12.44 -10.46
CA SER A 114 -29.18 -13.55 -9.98
C SER A 114 -30.68 -13.29 -10.15
N LYS A 115 -31.14 -12.08 -9.84
CA LYS A 115 -32.54 -11.67 -10.02
C LYS A 115 -32.97 -11.62 -11.49
N ASN A 116 -32.07 -11.27 -12.41
CA ASN A 116 -32.36 -11.23 -13.83
C ASN A 116 -32.44 -12.62 -14.46
N ILE A 117 -31.69 -13.60 -13.94
CA ILE A 117 -31.78 -15.00 -14.36
C ILE A 117 -33.15 -15.57 -13.99
N ASN A 118 -33.61 -15.36 -12.75
CA ASN A 118 -34.90 -15.88 -12.28
C ASN A 118 -36.14 -15.20 -12.89
N LYS A 119 -35.96 -14.18 -13.73
CA LYS A 119 -37.04 -13.48 -14.45
C LYS A 119 -37.20 -13.93 -15.92
N ARG A 120 -36.28 -14.74 -16.44
CA ARG A 120 -36.36 -15.35 -17.77
C ARG A 120 -36.91 -16.77 -17.66
#